data_AF-B4SF28-F1
#
_entry.id   AF-B4SF28-F1
#
_cell.length_a   1.000
_cell.length_b   1.000
_cell.length_c   1.000
_cell.angle_alpha   90.00
_cell.angle_beta   90.00
_cell.angle_gamma   90.00
#
_symmetry.space_group_name_H-M   'P 1'
#
loop_
_entity.id
_entity.type
_entity.pdbx_description
1 polymer ?
#
loop_
_entity_poly.entity_id
_entity_poly.type
_entity_poly.pdbx_seq_one_letter_code
_entity_poly.pdbx_strand_id
1 'polypeptide(L)'
;MTVTYEKQKSEARIQAVEQYLIDNVLGDDFICSHYNSCKSSHADTFYEGQLHHIGKYYGVSFDGRPLRVVVVGQEYGHPPARVDCQARSQMFKYSALDCRFAAGQGYKGRNPHMKGTTNVLRLIFGIPLGTDHQSEFLSIEGKRVHIFDAILNHAFSR
;
A
#
# COMPACT_ATOMS: atom_id res chain seq x y z
N MET A 1 -0.21 -23.39 -6.48
CA MET A 1 0.20 -22.01 -6.23
C MET A 1 0.69 -21.91 -4.80
N THR A 2 1.97 -21.67 -4.62
CA THR A 2 2.61 -21.60 -3.31
C THR A 2 3.11 -20.18 -3.10
N VAL A 3 2.65 -19.53 -2.02
CA VAL A 3 3.14 -18.21 -1.61
C VAL A 3 4.04 -18.39 -0.40
N THR A 4 5.29 -17.94 -0.51
CA THR A 4 6.28 -17.98 0.57
C THR A 4 6.78 -16.58 0.91
N TYR A 5 7.41 -16.43 2.08
CA TYR A 5 7.85 -15.13 2.56
C TYR A 5 9.23 -15.22 3.24
N GLU A 6 10.24 -14.63 2.61
CA GLU A 6 11.57 -14.54 3.22
C GLU A 6 11.60 -13.43 4.27
N LYS A 7 11.21 -13.76 5.51
CA LYS A 7 11.02 -12.78 6.59
C LYS A 7 12.18 -11.79 6.75
N GLN A 8 13.39 -12.31 6.99
CA GLN A 8 14.56 -11.45 7.28
C GLN A 8 14.90 -10.52 6.11
N LYS A 9 14.90 -11.05 4.88
CA LYS A 9 15.18 -10.25 3.68
C LYS A 9 14.09 -9.22 3.40
N SER A 10 12.85 -9.53 3.75
CA SER A 10 11.74 -8.60 3.55
C SER A 10 11.75 -7.49 4.59
N GLU A 11 11.95 -7.82 5.87
CA GLU A 11 12.11 -6.85 6.96
C GLU A 11 13.28 -5.90 6.69
N ALA A 12 14.43 -6.41 6.26
CA ALA A 12 15.58 -5.59 5.89
C ALA A 12 15.28 -4.62 4.72
N ARG A 13 14.50 -5.06 3.72
CA ARG A 13 14.10 -4.19 2.61
C ARG A 13 13.11 -3.12 3.03
N ILE A 14 12.13 -3.48 3.86
CA ILE A 14 11.14 -2.53 4.40
C ILE A 14 11.89 -1.44 5.17
N GLN A 15 12.78 -1.84 6.08
CA GLN A 15 13.63 -0.92 6.85
C GLN A 15 14.49 -0.03 5.94
N ALA A 16 15.10 -0.57 4.90
CA ALA A 16 15.92 0.23 3.98
C ALA A 16 15.10 1.28 3.22
N VAL A 17 13.88 0.94 2.80
CA VAL A 17 12.97 1.90 2.13
C VAL A 17 12.48 2.96 3.12
N GLU A 18 12.08 2.55 4.33
CA GLU A 18 11.64 3.49 5.38
C GLU A 18 12.76 4.46 5.75
N GLN A 19 13.99 3.96 5.97
CA GLN A 19 15.14 4.80 6.28
C GLN A 19 15.45 5.77 5.13
N TYR A 20 15.41 5.31 3.89
CA TYR A 20 15.58 6.20 2.74
C TYR A 20 14.55 7.34 2.73
N LEU A 21 13.28 7.05 2.99
CA LEU A 21 12.23 8.07 3.02
C LEU A 21 12.40 9.05 4.17
N ILE A 22 12.86 8.59 5.34
CA ILE A 22 13.20 9.46 6.48
C ILE A 22 14.35 10.40 6.11
N ASP A 23 15.42 9.86 5.53
CA ASP A 23 16.65 10.60 5.26
C ASP A 23 16.51 11.57 4.07
N ASN A 24 15.54 11.37 3.18
CA ASN A 24 15.46 12.10 1.90
C ASN A 24 14.10 12.78 1.64
N VAL A 25 13.05 12.49 2.41
CA VAL A 25 11.70 13.00 2.12
C VAL A 25 11.04 13.58 3.37
N LEU A 26 10.77 12.75 4.37
CA LEU A 26 10.04 13.15 5.57
C LEU A 26 10.56 12.35 6.77
N GLY A 27 11.46 12.97 7.53
CA GLY A 27 11.81 12.58 8.90
C GLY A 27 11.07 13.48 9.88
N ASP A 28 11.80 14.10 10.82
CA ASP A 28 11.26 15.18 11.65
C ASP A 28 10.80 16.36 10.77
N ASP A 29 11.58 16.65 9.73
CA ASP A 29 11.29 17.66 8.72
C ASP A 29 11.05 17.09 7.32
N PHE A 30 10.28 17.83 6.53
CA PHE A 30 10.10 17.56 5.12
C PHE A 30 11.29 18.16 4.32
N ILE A 31 12.10 17.29 3.73
CA ILE A 31 13.43 17.63 3.19
C ILE A 31 13.64 17.19 1.73
N CYS A 32 12.55 16.88 1.00
CA CYS A 32 12.63 16.41 -0.38
C CYS A 32 13.29 17.45 -1.31
N SER A 33 14.42 17.07 -1.92
CA SER A 33 15.18 17.92 -2.85
C SER A 33 14.41 18.32 -4.12
N HIS A 34 13.37 17.56 -4.49
CA HIS A 34 12.54 17.80 -5.67
C HIS A 34 11.27 18.59 -5.35
N TYR A 35 11.04 18.99 -4.09
CA TYR A 35 9.80 19.64 -3.67
C TYR A 35 9.40 20.82 -4.55
N ASN A 36 10.31 21.76 -4.80
CA ASN A 36 9.99 22.96 -5.57
C ASN A 36 9.59 22.62 -7.01
N SER A 37 10.24 21.61 -7.62
CA SER A 37 9.88 21.14 -8.96
C SER A 37 8.47 20.53 -8.97
N CYS A 38 8.16 19.65 -8.02
CA CYS A 38 6.84 19.03 -7.90
C CYS A 38 5.74 20.07 -7.60
N LYS A 39 5.99 20.98 -6.66
CA LYS A 39 5.05 22.05 -6.35
C LYS A 39 4.77 22.95 -7.56
N SER A 40 5.78 23.24 -8.36
CA SER A 40 5.62 24.07 -9.57
C SER A 40 4.92 23.37 -10.73
N SER A 41 4.88 22.03 -10.74
CA SER A 41 4.12 21.26 -11.74
C SER A 41 2.62 21.19 -11.45
N HIS A 42 2.18 21.69 -10.29
CA HIS A 42 0.80 21.64 -9.85
C HIS A 42 0.19 23.04 -9.74
N ALA A 43 -1.03 23.21 -10.24
CA ALA A 43 -1.73 24.50 -10.19
C ALA A 43 -2.47 24.74 -8.86
N ASP A 44 -2.78 23.67 -8.13
CA ASP A 44 -3.65 23.66 -6.95
C ASP A 44 -2.89 23.39 -5.64
N THR A 45 -3.62 23.25 -4.53
CA THR A 45 -3.05 22.97 -3.21
C THR A 45 -2.19 21.71 -3.22
N PHE A 46 -0.91 21.87 -2.87
CA PHE A 46 0.06 20.79 -2.77
C PHE A 46 0.23 20.37 -1.31
N TYR A 47 0.05 19.08 -1.01
CA TYR A 47 0.25 18.52 0.31
C TYR A 47 1.57 17.73 0.33
N GLU A 48 2.61 18.28 0.97
CA GLU A 48 3.92 17.65 1.01
C GLU A 48 3.98 16.40 1.90
N GLY A 49 5.00 15.56 1.68
CA GLY A 49 5.36 14.49 2.61
C GLY A 49 4.26 13.43 2.78
N GLN A 50 3.74 12.88 1.69
CA GLN A 50 2.75 11.80 1.73
C GLN A 50 3.41 10.43 1.44
N LEU A 51 4.02 9.84 2.47
CA LEU A 51 4.78 8.58 2.36
C LEU A 51 3.89 7.35 2.10
N HIS A 52 4.54 6.22 1.87
CA HIS A 52 3.95 5.00 1.32
C HIS A 52 3.41 4.07 2.42
N HIS A 53 2.44 3.24 2.06
CA HIS A 53 2.18 2.03 2.84
C HIS A 53 3.07 0.93 2.29
N ILE A 54 3.88 0.32 3.16
CA ILE A 54 4.64 -0.88 2.82
C ILE A 54 4.06 -2.04 3.63
N GLY A 55 3.42 -2.96 2.93
CA GLY A 55 2.84 -4.14 3.56
C GLY A 55 3.91 -5.01 4.21
N LYS A 56 3.59 -5.58 5.37
CA LYS A 56 4.49 -6.47 6.12
C LYS A 56 5.00 -7.66 5.31
N TYR A 57 4.22 -8.10 4.32
CA TYR A 57 4.52 -9.22 3.44
C TYR A 57 4.84 -8.75 2.01
N TYR A 58 5.34 -7.52 1.82
CA TYR A 58 5.69 -6.99 0.50
C TYR A 58 6.70 -7.86 -0.28
N GLY A 59 7.60 -8.55 0.41
CA GLY A 59 8.64 -9.39 -0.18
C GLY A 59 8.24 -10.87 -0.37
N VAL A 60 7.02 -11.14 -0.80
CA VAL A 60 6.57 -12.53 -1.09
C VAL A 60 7.26 -13.13 -2.31
N SER A 61 7.30 -14.47 -2.34
CA SER A 61 7.61 -15.23 -3.54
C SER A 61 6.40 -16.06 -3.93
N PHE A 62 6.18 -16.16 -5.24
CA PHE A 62 5.07 -16.86 -5.85
C PHE A 62 5.64 -17.97 -6.73
N ASP A 63 5.33 -19.22 -6.38
CA ASP A 63 5.91 -20.41 -7.02
C ASP A 63 7.45 -20.34 -7.13
N GLY A 64 8.09 -19.89 -6.04
CA GLY A 64 9.55 -19.75 -5.92
C GLY A 64 10.15 -18.49 -6.58
N ARG A 65 9.33 -17.68 -7.27
CA ARG A 65 9.80 -16.44 -7.91
C ARG A 65 9.48 -15.22 -7.03
N PRO A 66 10.46 -14.35 -6.75
CA PRO A 66 10.19 -13.12 -6.00
C PRO A 66 9.18 -12.24 -6.72
N LEU A 67 8.13 -11.81 -6.02
CA LEU A 67 7.10 -10.91 -6.53
C LEU A 67 7.04 -9.67 -5.65
N ARG A 68 7.09 -8.49 -6.26
CA ARG A 68 6.82 -7.22 -5.59
C ARG A 68 5.74 -6.48 -6.36
N VAL A 69 4.64 -6.19 -5.68
CA VAL A 69 3.55 -5.42 -6.26
C VAL A 69 3.67 -4.00 -5.74
N VAL A 70 3.93 -3.06 -6.67
CA VAL A 70 3.89 -1.62 -6.39
C VAL A 70 2.62 -1.08 -7.02
N VAL A 71 1.73 -0.56 -6.19
CA VAL A 71 0.55 0.17 -6.63
C VAL A 71 0.93 1.64 -6.65
N VAL A 72 0.95 2.24 -7.83
CA VAL A 72 1.17 3.68 -8.00
C VAL A 72 -0.18 4.32 -8.27
N GLY A 73 -0.72 4.99 -7.25
CA GLY A 73 -1.97 5.74 -7.38
C GLY A 73 -1.75 7.05 -8.13
N GLN A 74 -2.78 7.48 -8.87
CA GLN A 74 -2.91 8.89 -9.23
C GLN A 74 -3.21 9.68 -7.96
N GLU A 75 -2.64 10.88 -7.87
CA GLU A 75 -2.62 11.73 -6.68
C GLU A 75 -3.96 11.85 -5.93
N TYR A 76 -3.84 11.96 -4.61
CA TYR A 76 -4.87 12.39 -3.69
C TYR A 76 -4.48 13.79 -3.17
N GLY A 77 -4.88 14.84 -3.90
CA GLY A 77 -4.63 16.25 -3.56
C GLY A 77 -5.51 16.73 -2.41
N HIS A 78 -5.53 15.99 -1.31
CA HIS A 78 -6.34 16.29 -0.14
C HIS A 78 -5.50 16.19 1.15
N PRO A 79 -5.90 16.90 2.21
CA PRO A 79 -5.20 16.86 3.48
C PRO A 79 -5.29 15.48 4.15
N PRO A 80 -4.35 15.11 5.03
CA PRO A 80 -3.30 15.98 5.57
C PRO A 80 -1.98 15.90 4.79
N ALA A 81 -1.14 16.93 4.95
CA ALA A 81 0.28 16.87 4.60
C ALA A 81 1.06 16.10 5.69
N ARG A 82 2.32 15.76 5.40
CA ARG A 82 3.29 15.12 6.32
C ARG A 82 2.74 13.82 6.93
N VAL A 83 2.21 12.96 6.07
CA VAL A 83 1.78 11.60 6.42
C VAL A 83 2.97 10.65 6.29
N ASP A 84 3.48 10.17 7.42
CA ASP A 84 4.52 9.14 7.45
C ASP A 84 4.01 7.75 7.04
N CYS A 85 4.94 6.78 6.93
CA CYS A 85 4.62 5.39 6.57
C CYS A 85 3.67 4.71 7.56
N GLN A 86 3.77 5.03 8.86
CA GLN A 86 2.94 4.43 9.90
C GLN A 86 1.49 4.94 9.81
N ALA A 87 1.30 6.25 9.72
CA ALA A 87 0.01 6.89 9.52
C ALA A 87 -0.64 6.40 8.23
N ARG A 88 0.12 6.31 7.12
CA ARG A 88 -0.38 5.75 5.86
C ARG A 88 -0.81 4.29 6.01
N SER A 89 -0.07 3.47 6.76
CA SER A 89 -0.43 2.07 7.02
C SER A 89 -1.77 1.95 7.74
N GLN A 90 -2.04 2.82 8.73
CA GLN A 90 -3.33 2.81 9.44
C GLN A 90 -4.50 3.18 8.52
N MET A 91 -4.33 4.19 7.66
CA MET A 91 -5.33 4.54 6.65
C MET A 91 -5.61 3.37 5.69
N PHE A 92 -4.57 2.61 5.33
CA PHE A 92 -4.72 1.47 4.44
C PHE A 92 -5.41 0.27 5.13
N LYS A 93 -5.09 0.02 6.41
CA LYS A 93 -5.74 -1.01 7.23
C LYS A 93 -7.24 -0.79 7.35
N TYR A 94 -7.70 0.46 7.47
CA TYR A 94 -9.13 0.78 7.45
C TYR A 94 -9.80 0.28 6.16
N SER A 95 -9.19 0.54 5.00
CA SER A 95 -9.72 0.07 3.71
C SER A 95 -9.64 -1.45 3.56
N ALA A 96 -8.63 -2.08 4.15
CA ALA A 96 -8.42 -3.52 4.12
C ALA A 96 -9.46 -4.26 4.97
N LEU A 97 -9.54 -3.90 6.26
CA LEU A 97 -10.19 -4.69 7.31
C LEU A 97 -11.57 -4.15 7.70
N ASP A 98 -11.78 -2.84 7.65
CA ASP A 98 -13.01 -2.18 8.11
C ASP A 98 -13.96 -1.81 6.96
N CYS A 99 -13.53 -2.05 5.72
CA CYS A 99 -14.33 -1.91 4.52
C CYS A 99 -14.48 -3.27 3.81
N ARG A 100 -15.55 -3.39 3.02
CA ARG A 100 -15.85 -4.56 2.19
C ARG A 100 -15.99 -4.15 0.73
N PHE A 101 -15.93 -5.11 -0.19
CA PHE A 101 -16.12 -4.82 -1.61
C PHE A 101 -17.46 -4.11 -1.90
N ALA A 102 -18.52 -4.52 -1.21
CA ALA A 102 -19.81 -3.84 -1.15
C ALA A 102 -20.19 -3.58 0.32
N ALA A 103 -20.98 -2.53 0.57
CA ALA A 103 -21.49 -2.26 1.92
C ALA A 103 -22.41 -3.41 2.38
N GLY A 104 -22.34 -3.76 3.67
CA GLY A 104 -23.15 -4.83 4.24
C GLY A 104 -22.64 -5.33 5.59
N GLN A 105 -23.51 -5.95 6.38
CA GLN A 105 -23.18 -6.53 7.71
C GLN A 105 -22.43 -5.56 8.65
N GLY A 106 -22.80 -4.27 8.63
CA GLY A 106 -22.17 -3.24 9.45
C GLY A 106 -20.86 -2.66 8.89
N TYR A 107 -20.36 -3.17 7.76
CA TYR A 107 -19.17 -2.65 7.10
C TYR A 107 -19.52 -1.66 5.98
N LYS A 108 -18.70 -0.62 5.84
CA LYS A 108 -18.77 0.30 4.71
C LYS A 108 -18.25 -0.37 3.43
N GLY A 109 -18.75 0.07 2.29
CA GLY A 109 -18.22 -0.34 1.00
C GLY A 109 -16.93 0.42 0.67
N ARG A 110 -15.96 -0.28 0.06
CA ARG A 110 -14.78 0.34 -0.54
C ARG A 110 -15.20 1.30 -1.66
N ASN A 111 -14.43 2.39 -1.83
CA ASN A 111 -14.61 3.28 -2.97
C ASN A 111 -14.26 2.56 -4.31
N PRO A 112 -14.68 3.08 -5.48
CA PRO A 112 -14.43 2.43 -6.77
C PRO A 112 -12.95 2.12 -7.04
N HIS A 113 -12.03 3.04 -6.67
CA HIS A 113 -10.59 2.83 -6.79
C HIS A 113 -10.12 1.60 -6.01
N MET A 114 -10.49 1.50 -4.73
CA MET A 114 -10.10 0.38 -3.88
C MET A 114 -10.73 -0.93 -4.33
N LYS A 115 -11.92 -0.94 -4.94
CA LYS A 115 -12.50 -2.13 -5.57
C LYS A 115 -11.69 -2.58 -6.79
N GLY A 116 -11.30 -1.64 -7.65
CA GLY A 116 -10.41 -1.89 -8.78
C GLY A 116 -9.09 -2.50 -8.34
N THR A 117 -8.41 -1.89 -7.37
CA THR A 117 -7.17 -2.40 -6.78
C THR A 117 -7.36 -3.79 -6.19
N THR A 118 -8.45 -4.03 -5.46
CA THR A 118 -8.77 -5.36 -4.92
C THR A 118 -8.84 -6.41 -6.03
N ASN A 119 -9.57 -6.13 -7.12
CA ASN A 119 -9.72 -7.06 -8.24
C ASN A 119 -8.39 -7.36 -8.93
N VAL A 120 -7.56 -6.34 -9.17
CA VAL A 120 -6.24 -6.53 -9.78
C VAL A 120 -5.35 -7.39 -8.88
N LEU A 121 -5.33 -7.14 -7.57
CA LEU A 121 -4.57 -7.96 -6.64
C LEU A 121 -5.08 -9.39 -6.57
N ARG A 122 -6.40 -9.61 -6.60
CA ARG A 122 -6.97 -10.97 -6.68
C ARG A 122 -6.40 -11.70 -7.88
N LEU A 123 -6.41 -11.08 -9.07
CA LEU A 123 -5.84 -11.68 -10.28
C LEU A 123 -4.34 -11.96 -10.16
N ILE A 124 -3.55 -11.00 -9.66
CA ILE A 124 -2.10 -11.17 -9.45
C ILE A 124 -1.81 -12.36 -8.53
N PHE A 125 -2.62 -12.52 -7.48
CA PHE A 125 -2.47 -13.61 -6.52
C PHE A 125 -3.28 -14.87 -6.89
N GLY A 126 -3.74 -15.01 -8.13
CA GLY A 126 -4.45 -16.22 -8.59
C GLY A 126 -5.80 -16.47 -7.91
N ILE A 127 -6.40 -15.45 -7.29
CA ILE A 127 -7.73 -15.49 -6.68
C ILE A 127 -8.75 -15.06 -7.75
N PRO A 128 -9.84 -15.82 -7.96
CA PRO A 128 -10.91 -15.42 -8.88
C PRO A 128 -11.50 -14.06 -8.49
N LEU A 129 -11.96 -13.29 -9.48
CA LEU A 129 -12.72 -12.06 -9.22
C LEU A 129 -13.95 -12.37 -8.37
N GLY A 130 -14.29 -11.47 -7.46
CA GLY A 130 -15.38 -11.66 -6.54
C GLY A 130 -15.47 -10.54 -5.52
N THR A 131 -16.52 -10.60 -4.69
CA THR A 131 -16.82 -9.57 -3.69
C THR A 131 -16.69 -10.07 -2.26
N ASP A 132 -16.33 -11.34 -2.08
CA ASP A 132 -16.20 -11.98 -0.78
C ASP A 132 -14.88 -11.59 -0.11
N HIS A 133 -14.93 -11.23 1.16
CA HIS A 133 -13.75 -10.81 1.91
C HIS A 133 -12.83 -11.99 2.27
N GLN A 134 -13.36 -13.20 2.37
CA GLN A 134 -12.60 -14.36 2.84
C GLN A 134 -11.51 -14.78 1.85
N SER A 135 -11.75 -14.66 0.56
CA SER A 135 -10.75 -14.94 -0.48
C SER A 135 -9.70 -13.84 -0.63
N GLU A 136 -9.84 -12.69 0.05
CA GLU A 136 -8.83 -11.61 0.04
C GLU A 136 -7.64 -11.91 0.98
N PHE A 137 -7.54 -13.15 1.48
CA PHE A 137 -6.48 -13.61 2.36
C PHE A 137 -5.65 -14.72 1.70
N LEU A 138 -4.35 -14.52 1.67
CA LEU A 138 -3.34 -15.50 1.28
C LEU A 138 -2.98 -16.37 2.47
N SER A 139 -2.67 -17.64 2.22
CA SER A 139 -2.02 -18.52 3.17
C SER A 139 -0.51 -18.47 2.96
N ILE A 140 0.21 -17.88 3.91
CA ILE A 140 1.66 -17.71 3.86
C ILE A 140 2.22 -18.36 5.13
N GLU A 141 2.93 -19.48 4.99
CA GLU A 141 3.54 -20.20 6.12
C GLU A 141 2.53 -20.50 7.26
N GLY A 142 1.29 -20.88 6.89
CA GLY A 142 0.21 -21.17 7.84
C GLY A 142 -0.48 -19.93 8.43
N LYS A 143 -0.08 -18.71 8.03
CA LYS A 143 -0.72 -17.46 8.45
C LYS A 143 -1.68 -16.95 7.39
N ARG A 144 -2.80 -16.39 7.85
CA ARG A 144 -3.72 -15.63 6.99
C ARG A 144 -3.20 -14.20 6.83
N VAL A 145 -2.91 -13.81 5.61
CA VAL A 145 -2.35 -12.50 5.26
C VAL A 145 -3.27 -11.83 4.26
N HIS A 146 -3.78 -10.63 4.57
CA HIS A 146 -4.62 -9.92 3.63
C HIS A 146 -3.80 -9.46 2.41
N ILE A 147 -4.34 -9.51 1.19
CA ILE A 147 -3.61 -9.15 -0.05
C ILE A 147 -3.01 -7.73 -0.03
N PHE A 148 -3.60 -6.81 0.74
CA PHE A 148 -3.10 -5.45 0.97
C PHE A 148 -1.86 -5.36 1.87
N ASP A 149 -1.54 -6.41 2.62
CA ASP A 149 -0.28 -6.50 3.36
C ASP A 149 0.87 -7.05 2.49
N ALA A 150 0.60 -7.44 1.24
CA ALA A 150 1.59 -7.98 0.30
C ALA A 150 2.02 -6.97 -0.78
N ILE A 151 1.68 -5.69 -0.62
CA ILE A 151 1.97 -4.64 -1.60
C ILE A 151 2.73 -3.46 -0.99
N LEU A 152 3.36 -2.67 -1.85
CA LEU A 152 3.74 -1.30 -1.56
C LEU A 152 2.76 -0.38 -2.28
N ASN A 153 2.09 0.50 -1.55
CA ASN A 153 1.20 1.51 -2.13
C ASN A 153 1.87 2.88 -2.07
N HIS A 154 2.15 3.42 -3.24
CA HIS A 154 2.75 4.71 -3.46
C HIS A 154 1.67 5.72 -3.89
N ALA A 155 1.53 6.80 -3.14
CA ALA A 155 0.79 7.99 -3.55
C ALA A 155 1.80 9.13 -3.76
N PHE A 156 1.81 9.73 -4.94
CA PHE A 156 2.59 10.95 -5.22
C PHE A 156 1.68 12.17 -5.07
N SER A 157 2.25 13.30 -4.63
CA SER A 157 1.74 14.64 -4.90
C SER A 157 2.30 15.05 -6.27
N ARG A 158 1.47 15.34 -7.28
CA ARG A 158 1.94 15.92 -8.55
C ARG A 158 2.03 17.42 -8.46
#